data_AF-A0A0N0XC03-F1
#
_entry.id   AF-A0A0N0XC03-F1
#
_cell.length_a   1.000
_cell.length_b   1.000
_cell.length_c   1.000
_cell.angle_alpha   90.00
_cell.angle_beta   90.00
_cell.angle_gamma   90.00
#
_symmetry.space_group_name_H-M   'P 1'
#
loop_
_entity.id
_entity.type
_entity.pdbx_description
1 polymer ?
#
loop_
_entity_poly.entity_id
_entity_poly.type
_entity_poly.pdbx_seq_one_letter_code
_entity_poly.pdbx_strand_id
1 'polypeptide(L)'
;MNEEKRMTLDDFDYSKVNVNPHKSTQDPAQVLLRVIEGAGVALWRESPTGQAELLPTRRDLFQYEGGYSWGYKGEGCKNLAFAIIGRMYECDDLSPEELYEKAMKLVETLIPALQQQVNHDLSVTVIRKVLGDGIRPFI
;
A
#
# COMPACT_ATOMS: atom_id res chain seq x y z
N MET A 1 47.82 -30.98 28.58
CA MET A 1 46.65 -31.21 27.72
C MET A 1 45.62 -30.19 28.16
N ASN A 2 45.49 -29.06 27.46
CA ASN A 2 44.47 -28.07 27.82
C ASN A 2 43.17 -28.51 27.17
N GLU A 3 42.18 -28.84 27.99
CA GLU A 3 40.81 -29.06 27.54
C GLU A 3 40.23 -27.71 27.11
N GLU A 4 40.09 -27.50 25.80
CA GLU A 4 39.34 -26.36 25.27
C GLU A 4 37.87 -26.52 25.66
N LYS A 5 37.41 -25.69 26.61
CA LYS A 5 36.00 -25.59 26.97
C LYS A 5 35.22 -25.11 25.73
N ARG A 6 34.33 -25.96 25.21
CA ARG A 6 33.33 -25.55 24.20
C ARG A 6 32.38 -24.56 24.83
N MET A 7 32.31 -23.34 24.28
CA MET A 7 31.33 -22.34 24.70
C MET A 7 29.91 -22.83 24.39
N THR A 8 29.00 -22.70 25.36
CA THR A 8 27.56 -22.91 25.17
C THR A 8 26.84 -21.57 25.01
N LEU A 9 25.56 -21.59 24.65
CA LEU A 9 24.74 -20.38 24.52
C LEU A 9 24.71 -19.56 25.84
N ASP A 10 24.84 -20.22 26.98
CA ASP A 10 24.85 -19.58 28.30
C ASP A 10 26.15 -18.83 28.60
N ASP A 11 27.22 -19.07 27.83
CA ASP A 11 28.50 -18.34 27.95
C ASP A 11 28.47 -16.99 27.19
N PHE A 12 27.38 -16.66 26.47
CA PHE A 12 27.24 -15.42 25.72
C PHE A 12 26.50 -14.32 26.51
N ASP A 13 27.15 -13.17 26.64
CA ASP A 13 26.57 -11.96 27.25
C ASP A 13 25.68 -11.22 26.24
N TYR A 14 24.38 -11.53 26.26
CA TYR A 14 23.39 -10.88 25.39
C TYR A 14 23.10 -9.42 25.76
N SER A 15 23.58 -8.91 26.90
CA SER A 15 23.37 -7.51 27.31
C SER A 15 24.08 -6.51 26.41
N LYS A 16 25.06 -6.98 25.62
CA LYS A 16 25.83 -6.18 24.65
C LYS A 16 25.32 -6.31 23.22
N VAL A 17 24.28 -7.11 22.99
CA VAL A 17 23.67 -7.24 21.67
C VAL A 17 22.76 -6.04 21.45
N ASN A 18 23.13 -5.19 20.48
CA ASN A 18 22.19 -4.19 19.97
C ASN A 18 21.03 -4.94 19.31
N VAL A 19 19.90 -5.01 20.01
CA VAL A 19 18.64 -5.45 19.41
C VAL A 19 18.32 -4.45 18.32
N ASN A 20 18.33 -4.89 17.05
CA ASN A 20 17.89 -4.04 15.96
C ASN A 20 16.50 -3.50 16.31
N PRO A 21 16.29 -2.16 16.26
CA PRO A 21 14.97 -1.61 16.54
C PRO A 21 13.96 -2.27 15.63
N HIS A 22 12.76 -2.55 16.15
CA HIS A 22 11.68 -3.09 15.34
C HIS A 22 11.47 -2.18 14.13
N LYS A 23 11.55 -2.75 12.92
CA LYS A 23 11.26 -2.04 11.68
C LYS A 23 9.84 -1.47 11.75
N SER A 24 9.67 -0.21 11.35
CA SER A 24 8.35 0.42 11.30
C SER A 24 7.42 -0.41 10.44
N THR A 25 6.19 -0.57 10.90
CA THR A 25 5.11 -1.24 10.18
C THR A 25 4.21 -0.25 9.46
N GLN A 26 4.51 1.05 9.57
CA GLN A 26 3.84 2.10 8.83
C GLN A 26 4.53 2.28 7.49
N ASP A 27 3.76 2.05 6.43
CA ASP A 27 4.13 2.35 5.07
C ASP A 27 4.07 3.89 4.87
N PRO A 28 5.20 4.54 4.52
CA PRO A 28 5.27 5.99 4.35
C PRO A 28 4.53 6.47 3.10
N ALA A 29 4.19 5.57 2.18
CA ALA A 29 3.56 5.91 0.92
C ALA A 29 2.08 6.28 1.09
N GLN A 30 1.59 7.09 0.15
CA GLN A 30 0.25 7.61 0.14
C GLN A 30 -0.32 7.71 -1.27
N VAL A 31 -1.63 7.52 -1.38
CA VAL A 31 -2.42 7.87 -2.56
C VAL A 31 -3.11 9.20 -2.31
N LEU A 32 -2.81 10.20 -3.14
CA LEU A 32 -3.40 11.53 -3.03
C LEU A 32 -4.49 11.67 -4.09
N LEU A 33 -5.73 11.85 -3.65
CA LEU A 33 -6.87 12.12 -4.52
C LEU A 33 -7.10 13.63 -4.57
N ARG A 34 -7.14 14.19 -5.77
CA ARG A 34 -7.28 15.63 -6.02
C ARG A 34 -8.38 15.89 -7.03
N VAL A 35 -9.20 16.89 -6.76
CA VAL A 35 -10.18 17.40 -7.73
C VAL A 35 -9.58 18.64 -8.38
N ILE A 36 -9.31 18.56 -9.67
CA ILE A 36 -8.77 19.65 -10.48
C ILE A 36 -9.79 19.99 -11.55
N GLU A 37 -10.37 21.19 -11.49
CA GLU A 37 -11.41 21.65 -12.43
C GLU A 37 -12.60 20.67 -12.57
N GLY A 38 -12.94 19.97 -11.48
CA GLY A 38 -14.02 18.97 -11.45
C GLY A 38 -13.60 17.57 -11.91
N ALA A 39 -12.37 17.38 -12.40
CA ALA A 39 -11.81 16.08 -12.75
C ALA A 39 -11.08 15.45 -11.56
N GLY A 40 -11.30 14.15 -11.35
CA GLY A 40 -10.58 13.36 -10.35
C GLY A 40 -9.19 12.96 -10.84
N VAL A 41 -8.16 13.35 -10.10
CA VAL A 41 -6.76 13.01 -10.33
C VAL A 41 -6.25 12.20 -9.14
N ALA A 42 -5.58 11.08 -9.40
CA ALA A 42 -4.93 10.26 -8.38
C ALA A 42 -3.42 10.34 -8.55
N LEU A 43 -2.72 10.54 -7.43
CA LEU A 43 -1.27 10.61 -7.38
C LEU A 43 -0.73 9.57 -6.41
N TRP A 44 0.45 9.02 -6.72
CA TRP A 44 1.25 8.23 -5.81
C TRP A 44 2.35 9.10 -5.19
N ARG A 45 2.57 8.98 -3.89
CA ARG A 45 3.69 9.61 -3.20
C ARG A 45 4.38 8.58 -2.32
N GLU A 46 5.63 8.27 -2.63
CA GLU A 46 6.40 7.22 -1.95
C GLU A 46 6.73 7.55 -0.49
N SER A 47 6.93 8.82 -0.17
CA SER A 47 7.22 9.27 1.19
C SER A 47 6.61 10.65 1.47
N PRO A 48 6.36 11.04 2.74
CA PRO A 48 5.69 12.30 3.06
C PRO A 48 6.34 13.55 2.45
N THR A 49 7.67 13.54 2.29
CA THR A 49 8.47 14.63 1.72
C THR A 49 8.81 14.43 0.24
N GLY A 50 8.46 13.27 -0.33
CA GLY A 50 8.72 12.92 -1.72
C GLY A 50 7.81 13.65 -2.70
N GLN A 51 8.25 13.70 -3.95
CA GLN A 51 7.44 14.21 -5.06
C GLN A 51 6.24 13.28 -5.29
N ALA A 52 5.07 13.87 -5.56
CA ALA A 52 3.90 13.13 -5.99
C ALA A 52 3.94 12.93 -7.50
N GLU A 53 3.65 11.72 -7.94
CA GLU A 53 3.63 11.30 -9.34
C GLU A 53 2.22 10.87 -9.72
N LEU A 54 1.86 10.92 -11.01
CA LEU A 54 0.56 10.42 -11.46
C LEU A 54 0.45 8.93 -11.15
N LEU A 55 -0.68 8.52 -10.57
CA LEU A 55 -1.00 7.10 -10.44
C LEU A 55 -1.46 6.61 -11.82
N PRO A 56 -0.75 5.68 -12.47
CA PRO A 56 -1.10 5.26 -13.83
C PRO A 56 -2.32 4.32 -13.83
N THR A 57 -3.14 4.43 -14.87
CA THR A 57 -4.24 3.48 -15.10
C THR A 57 -3.67 2.11 -15.46
N ARG A 58 -4.16 1.05 -14.83
CA ARG A 58 -3.80 -0.34 -15.13
C ARG A 58 -4.83 -0.98 -16.05
N ARG A 59 -4.84 -0.55 -17.32
CA ARG A 59 -5.79 -1.05 -18.34
C ARG A 59 -5.64 -2.55 -18.62
N ASP A 60 -4.47 -3.09 -18.32
CA ASP A 60 -4.18 -4.52 -18.31
C ASP A 60 -4.93 -5.28 -17.21
N LEU A 61 -5.24 -4.62 -16.09
CA LEU A 61 -6.02 -5.20 -14.98
C LEU A 61 -7.52 -4.88 -15.09
N PHE A 62 -7.87 -3.70 -15.61
CA PHE A 62 -9.26 -3.27 -15.77
C PHE A 62 -9.40 -2.33 -16.97
N GLN A 63 -10.07 -2.83 -18.01
CA GLN A 63 -10.21 -2.11 -19.28
C GLN A 63 -11.25 -0.98 -19.18
N TYR A 64 -10.79 0.22 -18.86
CA TYR A 64 -11.62 1.42 -18.78
C TYR A 64 -10.90 2.65 -19.34
N GLU A 65 -11.64 3.44 -20.13
CA GLU A 65 -11.10 4.62 -20.82
C GLU A 65 -11.37 5.94 -20.08
N GLY A 66 -12.23 5.92 -19.05
CA GLY A 66 -12.54 7.11 -18.26
C GLY A 66 -11.50 7.41 -17.17
N GLY A 67 -11.67 8.57 -16.54
CA GLY A 67 -10.81 9.02 -15.44
C GLY A 67 -11.08 8.32 -14.10
N TYR A 68 -10.44 8.83 -13.05
CA TYR A 68 -10.66 8.36 -11.69
C TYR A 68 -11.83 9.07 -11.03
N SER A 69 -12.55 8.32 -10.19
CA SER A 69 -13.60 8.87 -9.34
C SER A 69 -13.68 8.08 -8.02
N TRP A 70 -14.35 8.64 -7.03
CA TRP A 70 -14.53 8.03 -5.71
C TRP A 70 -15.86 8.45 -5.10
N GLY A 71 -16.27 7.79 -4.01
CA GLY A 71 -17.48 8.10 -3.25
C GLY A 71 -18.80 7.57 -3.82
N TYR A 72 -18.72 6.59 -4.71
CA TYR A 72 -19.85 5.78 -5.19
C TYR A 72 -19.36 4.43 -5.73
N LYS A 73 -20.24 3.63 -6.35
CA LYS A 73 -19.95 2.28 -6.88
C LYS A 73 -19.97 2.22 -8.40
N GLY A 74 -19.23 3.10 -9.08
CA GLY A 74 -19.15 3.11 -10.55
C GLY A 74 -17.80 2.68 -11.13
N GLU A 75 -17.71 2.67 -12.46
CA GLU A 75 -16.52 2.22 -13.19
C GLU A 75 -15.27 3.06 -12.91
N GLY A 76 -15.40 4.38 -12.72
CA GLY A 76 -14.25 5.22 -12.32
C GLY A 76 -13.70 4.90 -10.93
N CYS A 77 -14.56 4.40 -10.02
CA CYS A 77 -14.15 3.91 -8.70
C CYS A 77 -13.44 2.56 -8.79
N LYS A 78 -13.88 1.68 -9.69
CA LYS A 78 -13.18 0.43 -10.02
C LYS A 78 -11.81 0.75 -10.61
N ASN A 79 -11.74 1.61 -11.62
CA ASN A 79 -10.48 2.02 -12.25
C ASN A 79 -9.48 2.57 -11.22
N LEU A 80 -9.95 3.41 -10.29
CA LEU A 80 -9.12 3.91 -9.20
C LEU A 80 -8.61 2.76 -8.30
N ALA A 81 -9.48 1.84 -7.90
CA ALA A 81 -9.07 0.70 -7.07
C ALA A 81 -8.01 -0.17 -7.76
N PHE A 82 -8.21 -0.50 -9.04
CA PHE A 82 -7.24 -1.29 -9.81
C PHE A 82 -5.90 -0.57 -9.98
N ALA A 83 -5.91 0.75 -10.18
CA ALA A 83 -4.68 1.54 -10.24
C ALA A 83 -3.92 1.54 -8.90
N ILE A 84 -4.64 1.70 -7.77
CA ILE A 84 -4.05 1.67 -6.43
C ILE A 84 -3.41 0.30 -6.16
N ILE A 85 -4.15 -0.79 -6.39
CA ILE A 85 -3.66 -2.14 -6.15
C ILE A 85 -2.49 -2.48 -7.08
N GLY A 86 -2.60 -2.15 -8.36
CA GLY A 86 -1.54 -2.43 -9.32
C GLY A 86 -0.24 -1.67 -9.02
N ARG A 87 -0.30 -0.50 -8.36
CA ARG A 87 0.88 0.22 -7.88
C ARG A 87 1.40 -0.33 -6.54
N MET A 88 0.51 -0.61 -5.59
CA MET A 88 0.89 -1.10 -4.26
C MET A 88 1.58 -2.46 -4.27
N TYR A 89 1.21 -3.32 -5.22
CA TYR A 89 1.70 -4.69 -5.33
C TYR A 89 2.50 -4.91 -6.62
N GLU A 90 3.06 -3.84 -7.21
CA GLU A 90 3.80 -3.94 -8.47
C GLU A 90 5.07 -4.80 -8.37
N CYS A 91 5.63 -4.90 -7.16
CA CYS A 91 6.80 -5.73 -6.84
C CYS A 91 6.43 -7.02 -6.10
N ASP A 92 5.14 -7.27 -5.88
CA ASP A 92 4.66 -8.52 -5.32
C ASP A 92 4.33 -9.49 -6.46
N ASP A 93 4.66 -10.76 -6.29
CA ASP A 93 4.36 -11.82 -7.27
C ASP A 93 2.92 -12.33 -7.08
N LEU A 94 1.94 -11.42 -7.25
CA LEU A 94 0.51 -11.73 -7.14
C LEU A 94 -0.07 -12.11 -8.49
N SER A 95 -0.97 -13.11 -8.49
CA SER A 95 -1.73 -13.47 -9.68
C SER A 95 -2.72 -12.37 -10.07
N PRO A 96 -3.17 -12.32 -11.35
CA PRO A 96 -4.23 -11.39 -11.77
C PRO A 96 -5.51 -11.52 -10.94
N GLU A 97 -5.87 -12.73 -10.51
CA GLU A 97 -7.03 -12.99 -9.66
C GLU A 97 -6.85 -12.39 -8.26
N GLU A 98 -5.67 -12.52 -7.66
CA GLU A 98 -5.38 -11.92 -6.34
C GLU A 98 -5.42 -10.38 -6.39
N LEU A 99 -4.86 -9.78 -7.45
CA LEU A 99 -4.95 -8.35 -7.69
C LEU A 99 -6.42 -7.91 -7.87
N TYR A 100 -7.20 -8.70 -8.61
CA TYR A 100 -8.63 -8.44 -8.82
C TYR A 100 -9.42 -8.48 -7.50
N GLU A 101 -9.24 -9.53 -6.69
CA GLU A 101 -9.92 -9.66 -5.40
C GLU A 101 -9.60 -8.49 -4.46
N LYS A 102 -8.32 -8.09 -4.38
CA LYS A 102 -7.90 -6.94 -3.59
C LYS A 102 -8.51 -5.64 -4.11
N ALA A 103 -8.56 -5.43 -5.42
CA ALA A 103 -9.17 -4.23 -6.01
C ALA A 103 -10.67 -4.17 -5.72
N MET A 104 -11.38 -5.28 -5.90
CA MET A 104 -12.81 -5.37 -5.61
C MET A 104 -13.11 -5.16 -4.13
N LYS A 105 -12.25 -5.65 -3.23
CA LYS A 105 -12.37 -5.36 -1.80
C LYS A 105 -12.31 -3.85 -1.51
N LEU A 106 -11.44 -3.09 -2.19
CA LEU A 106 -11.44 -1.62 -2.06
C LEU A 106 -12.70 -0.96 -2.62
N VAL A 107 -13.23 -1.47 -3.75
CA VAL A 107 -14.48 -1.01 -4.36
C VAL A 107 -15.68 -1.28 -3.45
N GLU A 108 -15.64 -2.32 -2.63
CA GLU A 108 -16.73 -2.66 -1.71
C GLU A 108 -16.66 -1.90 -0.39
N THR A 109 -15.47 -1.45 0.00
CA THR A 109 -15.20 -0.91 1.35
C THR A 109 -14.77 0.56 1.33
N LEU A 110 -13.53 0.83 0.93
CA LEU A 110 -12.88 2.13 1.10
C LEU A 110 -13.35 3.17 0.07
N ILE A 111 -13.31 2.84 -1.22
CA ILE A 111 -13.51 3.82 -2.29
C ILE A 111 -14.91 4.46 -2.28
N PRO A 112 -16.02 3.72 -2.06
CA PRO A 112 -17.34 4.32 -2.00
C PRO A 112 -17.58 5.15 -0.72
N ALA A 113 -16.83 4.91 0.35
CA ALA A 113 -16.98 5.62 1.61
C ALA A 113 -16.33 7.02 1.60
N LEU A 114 -15.49 7.30 0.60
CA LEU A 114 -14.87 8.61 0.42
C LEU A 114 -15.91 9.66 0.03
N GLN A 115 -15.73 10.89 0.48
CA GLN A 115 -16.58 11.99 0.04
C GLN A 115 -16.28 12.35 -1.41
N GLN A 116 -17.32 12.37 -2.26
CA GLN A 116 -17.21 12.76 -3.66
C GLN A 116 -16.75 14.22 -3.77
N GLN A 117 -16.01 14.55 -4.83
CA GLN A 117 -15.60 15.91 -5.16
C GLN A 117 -14.81 16.63 -4.04
N VAL A 118 -14.15 15.85 -3.18
CA VAL A 118 -13.27 16.33 -2.10
C VAL A 118 -11.92 15.64 -2.22
N ASN A 119 -10.85 16.37 -1.88
CA ASN A 119 -9.48 15.84 -1.85
C ASN A 119 -9.31 14.87 -0.68
N HIS A 120 -8.54 13.79 -0.89
CA HIS A 120 -8.21 12.81 0.15
C HIS A 120 -6.73 12.46 0.12
N ASP A 121 -6.16 12.20 1.30
CA ASP A 121 -4.82 11.65 1.45
C ASP A 121 -4.96 10.26 2.10
N LEU A 122 -4.79 9.22 1.30
CA LEU A 122 -4.97 7.84 1.74
C LEU A 122 -3.62 7.22 2.04
N SER A 123 -3.36 6.92 3.32
CA SER A 123 -2.17 6.18 3.71
C SER A 123 -2.23 4.74 3.20
N VAL A 124 -1.14 4.26 2.62
CA VAL A 124 -1.00 2.85 2.20
C VAL A 124 -1.15 1.91 3.40
N THR A 125 -0.72 2.34 4.59
CA THR A 125 -0.93 1.58 5.84
C THR A 125 -2.43 1.32 6.10
N VAL A 126 -3.28 2.32 5.87
CA VAL A 126 -4.74 2.18 6.05
C VAL A 126 -5.33 1.28 4.98
N ILE A 127 -4.88 1.44 3.73
CA ILE A 127 -5.34 0.59 2.61
C ILE A 127 -4.99 -0.88 2.88
N ARG A 128 -3.74 -1.18 3.27
CA ARG A 128 -3.31 -2.54 3.67
C ARG A 128 -4.17 -3.10 4.80
N LYS A 129 -4.50 -2.29 5.82
CA LYS A 129 -5.38 -2.70 6.92
C LYS A 129 -6.79 -3.06 6.43
N VAL A 130 -7.36 -2.26 5.51
CA VAL A 130 -8.66 -2.56 4.89
C VAL A 130 -8.59 -3.86 4.09
N LEU A 131 -7.50 -4.09 3.37
CA LEU A 131 -7.26 -5.33 2.63
C LEU A 131 -7.06 -6.55 3.53
N GLY A 132 -6.83 -6.34 4.83
CA GLY A 132 -6.54 -7.42 5.78
C GLY A 132 -5.13 -7.99 5.60
N ASP A 133 -4.23 -7.21 4.99
CA ASP A 133 -2.83 -7.57 4.90
C ASP A 133 -2.24 -7.67 6.31
N GLY A 134 -1.44 -8.73 6.54
CA GLY A 134 -0.65 -8.85 7.77
C GLY A 134 0.31 -7.67 7.95
N ILE A 135 0.73 -7.44 9.19
CA ILE A 135 1.75 -6.45 9.52
C ILE A 135 3.04 -6.80 8.77
N ARG A 136 3.40 -6.02 7.75
CA ARG A 136 4.67 -6.17 7.04
C ARG A 136 5.67 -5.13 7.55
N PRO A 137 6.88 -5.53 7.99
CA PRO A 137 7.92 -4.56 8.27
C PRO A 137 8.33 -3.88 6.96
N PHE A 138 8.39 -2.55 6.96
CA PHE A 138 8.93 -1.78 5.85
C PHE A 138 10.45 -2.02 5.77
N ILE A 139 10.97 -2.37 4.59
CA ILE A 139 12.37 -2.84 4.44
C ILE A 139 13.34 -1.67 4.44
#